data_AF-A0AAE1MFE0-F1
#
_entry.id   AF-A0AAE1MFE0-F1
#
_cell.length_a   1.000
_cell.length_b   1.000
_cell.length_c   1.000
_cell.angle_alpha   90.00
_cell.angle_beta   90.00
_cell.angle_gamma   90.00
#
_symmetry.space_group_name_H-M   'P 1'
#
loop_
_entity.id
_entity.type
_entity.pdbx_description
1 polymer ?
#
loop_
_entity_poly.entity_id
_entity_poly.type
_entity_poly.pdbx_seq_one_letter_code
_entity_poly.pdbx_strand_id
1 'polypeptide(L)'
;MFAEALRTYRDLDGQRDQGGPKWFYPKCHQQPGNTECGYYVISWMQTIISNGKTTGFGNDDLDSTRDMLARYLLEHGSLAS
;
A
#
# COMPACT_ATOMS: atom_id res chain seq x y z
N MET A 1 6.23 6.75 -14.24
CA MET A 1 7.32 6.52 -13.25
C MET A 1 6.94 5.44 -12.23
N PHE A 2 5.77 5.51 -11.59
CA PHE A 2 5.35 4.50 -10.61
C PHE A 2 4.84 3.17 -11.19
N ALA A 3 4.03 3.21 -12.25
CA ALA A 3 3.52 1.99 -12.90
C ALA A 3 4.65 1.08 -13.43
N GLU A 4 5.76 1.68 -13.89
CA GLU A 4 6.96 0.96 -14.33
C GLU A 4 7.65 0.22 -13.17
N ALA A 5 7.59 0.76 -11.95
CA ALA A 5 8.19 0.14 -10.77
C ALA A 5 7.43 -1.11 -10.28
N LEU A 6 6.18 -1.30 -10.75
CA LEU A 6 5.36 -2.46 -10.41
C LEU A 6 5.42 -3.56 -11.48
N ARG A 7 6.18 -3.37 -12.57
CA ARG A 7 6.37 -4.40 -13.59
C ARG A 7 7.10 -5.58 -12.97
N THR A 8 6.49 -6.75 -13.09
CA THR A 8 7.07 -8.02 -12.65
C THR A 8 8.10 -8.52 -13.67
N TYR A 9 8.91 -9.49 -13.27
CA TYR A 9 9.85 -10.18 -14.20
C TYR A 9 9.15 -10.75 -15.44
N ARG A 10 7.88 -11.12 -15.29
CA ARG A 10 7.02 -11.58 -16.40
C ARG A 10 6.68 -10.43 -17.35
N ASP A 11 6.37 -9.25 -16.82
CA ASP A 11 6.04 -8.06 -17.63
C ASP A 11 7.26 -7.52 -18.41
N LEU A 12 8.47 -7.95 -18.03
CA LEU A 12 9.74 -7.61 -18.68
C LEU A 12 10.25 -8.69 -19.64
N ASP A 13 9.44 -9.71 -19.97
CA ASP A 13 9.83 -10.84 -20.84
C ASP A 13 11.15 -11.51 -20.40
N GLY A 14 11.32 -11.65 -19.08
CA GLY A 14 12.52 -12.23 -18.50
C GLY A 14 13.77 -11.35 -18.56
N GLN A 15 13.67 -10.12 -19.06
CA GLN A 15 14.76 -9.15 -19.00
C GLN A 15 14.80 -8.47 -17.63
N ARG A 16 16.01 -8.23 -17.13
CA ARG A 16 16.23 -7.40 -15.95
C ARG A 16 16.39 -5.96 -16.41
N ASP A 17 15.76 -5.03 -15.70
CA ASP A 17 16.09 -3.61 -15.86
C ASP A 17 17.59 -3.42 -15.59
N GLN A 18 18.29 -2.80 -16.54
CA GLN A 18 19.74 -2.57 -16.45
C GLN A 18 20.08 -1.42 -15.50
N GLY A 19 19.09 -0.58 -15.18
CA GLY A 19 19.19 0.37 -14.09
C GLY A 19 18.93 -0.34 -12.77
N GLY A 20 19.95 -0.44 -11.91
CA GLY A 20 19.73 -0.91 -10.53
C GLY A 20 18.62 -0.12 -9.81
N PRO A 21 18.06 -0.66 -8.72
CA PRO A 21 16.95 -0.04 -8.03
C PRO A 21 17.30 1.38 -7.59
N LYS A 22 16.45 2.34 -7.96
CA LYS A 22 16.59 3.74 -7.58
C LYS A 22 15.72 4.02 -6.38
N TRP A 23 16.34 4.49 -5.30
CA TRP A 23 15.61 5.01 -4.17
C TRP A 23 14.88 6.29 -4.56
N PHE A 24 13.62 6.43 -4.16
CA PHE A 24 12.85 7.65 -4.34
C PHE A 24 11.95 7.88 -3.13
N TYR A 25 11.60 9.13 -2.88
CA TYR A 25 10.76 9.54 -1.76
C TYR A 25 9.39 9.99 -2.28
N PRO A 26 8.39 9.10 -2.34
CA PRO A 26 7.06 9.48 -2.82
C PRO A 26 6.36 10.41 -1.83
N LYS A 27 5.57 11.33 -2.36
CA LYS A 27 4.58 12.05 -1.54
C LYS A 27 3.47 11.06 -1.16
N CYS A 28 3.14 11.02 0.12
CA CYS A 28 2.03 10.27 0.70
C CYS A 28 1.21 11.20 1.63
N HIS A 29 -0.03 10.79 1.93
CA HIS A 29 -0.85 11.50 2.91
C HIS A 29 -0.20 11.44 4.29
N GLN A 30 -0.13 12.60 4.94
CA GLN A 30 0.42 12.72 6.28
C GLN A 30 -0.69 12.52 7.30
N GLN A 31 -0.44 11.65 8.27
CA GLN A 31 -1.35 11.49 9.40
C GLN A 31 -1.32 12.73 10.29
N PRO A 32 -2.47 13.22 10.79
CA PRO A 32 -2.51 14.36 11.70
C PRO A 32 -2.06 13.99 13.13
N GLY A 33 -2.23 12.72 13.53
CA GLY A 33 -1.89 12.20 14.86
C GLY A 33 -0.76 11.17 14.84
N ASN A 34 -0.59 10.46 15.95
CA ASN A 34 0.49 9.47 16.12
C ASN A 34 -0.01 8.02 16.32
N THR A 35 -1.31 7.78 16.26
CA THR A 35 -1.93 6.47 16.53
C THR A 35 -2.37 5.71 15.29
N GLU A 36 -2.44 6.37 14.13
CA GLU A 36 -3.05 5.81 12.91
C GLU A 36 -2.03 5.33 11.88
N CYS A 37 -0.74 5.32 12.23
CA CYS A 37 0.33 5.10 11.26
C CYS A 37 0.23 3.75 10.56
N GLY A 38 -0.23 2.72 11.28
CA GLY A 38 -0.49 1.39 10.72
C GLY A 38 -1.58 1.42 9.64
N TYR A 39 -2.68 2.15 9.87
CA TYR A 39 -3.76 2.27 8.89
C TYR A 39 -3.32 3.06 7.66
N TYR A 40 -2.59 4.17 7.85
CA TYR A 40 -2.02 4.92 6.73
C TYR A 40 -1.09 4.07 5.85
N VAL A 41 -0.26 3.21 6.46
CA VAL A 41 0.61 2.28 5.72
C VAL A 41 -0.23 1.29 4.91
N ILE A 42 -1.26 0.68 5.51
CA ILE A 42 -2.14 -0.28 4.84
C ILE A 42 -2.90 0.39 3.68
N SER A 43 -3.56 1.53 3.91
CA SER A 43 -4.31 2.24 2.87
C SER A 43 -3.40 2.71 1.74
N TRP A 44 -2.18 3.14 2.05
CA TRP A 44 -1.21 3.56 1.04
C TRP A 44 -0.76 2.38 0.16
N MET A 45 -0.44 1.23 0.77
CA MET A 45 -0.10 0.01 0.01
C MET A 45 -1.26 -0.44 -0.87
N GLN A 46 -2.48 -0.44 -0.36
CA GLN A 46 -3.67 -0.81 -1.12
C GLN A 46 -3.91 0.15 -2.30
N THR A 47 -3.68 1.46 -2.12
CA THR A 47 -3.78 2.45 -3.20
C THR A 47 -2.73 2.21 -4.28
N ILE A 48 -1.49 1.85 -3.90
CA ILE A 48 -0.42 1.53 -4.85
C ILE A 48 -0.78 0.29 -5.67
N ILE A 49 -1.23 -0.78 -5.00
CA ILE A 49 -1.54 -2.06 -5.66
C ILE A 49 -2.74 -1.92 -6.59
N SER A 50 -3.82 -1.29 -6.12
CA SER A 50 -5.07 -1.19 -6.89
C SER A 50 -5.00 -0.15 -8.01
N ASN A 51 -4.32 0.97 -7.79
CA ASN A 51 -4.39 2.14 -8.67
C ASN A 51 -3.05 2.54 -9.29
N GLY A 52 -1.93 1.95 -8.87
CA GLY A 52 -0.59 2.36 -9.29
C GLY A 52 -0.22 3.78 -8.84
N LYS A 53 -0.85 4.29 -7.77
CA LYS A 53 -0.73 5.67 -7.29
C LYS A 53 -0.23 5.71 -5.85
N THR A 54 0.55 6.74 -5.52
CA THR A 54 0.99 6.99 -4.13
C THR A 54 0.15 8.02 -3.39
N THR A 55 -0.85 8.56 -4.05
CA THR A 55 -1.75 9.59 -3.52
C THR A 55 -3.19 9.24 -3.92
N GLY A 56 -4.15 9.90 -3.26
CA GLY A 56 -5.57 9.77 -3.59
C GLY A 56 -6.44 9.00 -2.60
N PHE A 57 -5.92 8.59 -1.43
CA PHE A 57 -6.76 8.07 -0.33
C PHE A 57 -7.05 9.16 0.72
N GLY A 58 -8.31 9.31 1.13
CA GLY A 58 -8.76 10.25 2.15
C GLY A 58 -9.11 9.59 3.47
N ASN A 59 -9.76 10.34 4.37
CA ASN A 59 -10.17 9.82 5.68
C ASN A 59 -11.22 8.70 5.57
N ASP A 60 -12.16 8.80 4.62
CA ASP A 60 -13.15 7.75 4.38
C ASP A 60 -12.49 6.42 3.99
N ASP A 61 -11.35 6.47 3.29
CA ASP A 61 -10.57 5.28 2.95
C ASP A 61 -9.88 4.68 4.18
N LEU A 62 -9.49 5.50 5.16
CA LEU A 62 -8.91 5.02 6.41
C LEU A 62 -9.95 4.30 7.26
N ASP A 63 -11.15 4.85 7.39
CA ASP A 63 -12.24 4.19 8.13
C ASP A 63 -12.62 2.86 7.48
N SER A 64 -12.73 2.84 6.15
CA SER A 64 -12.92 1.59 5.39
C SER A 64 -11.79 0.58 5.62
N THR A 65 -10.54 1.06 5.69
CA THR A 65 -9.37 0.21 5.96
C THR A 65 -9.43 -0.40 7.36
N ARG A 66 -9.86 0.37 8.37
CA ARG A 66 -10.03 -0.11 9.75
C ARG A 66 -11.08 -1.20 9.81
N ASP A 67 -12.23 -0.97 9.18
CA ASP A 67 -13.33 -1.93 9.15
C ASP A 67 -12.94 -3.21 8.40
N MET A 68 -12.25 -3.08 7.28
CA MET A 68 -11.75 -4.23 6.51
C MET A 68 -10.78 -5.07 7.35
N LEU A 69 -9.81 -4.41 8.01
CA LEU A 69 -8.84 -5.11 8.85
C LEU A 69 -9.54 -5.79 10.05
N ALA A 70 -10.48 -5.10 10.70
CA ALA A 70 -11.24 -5.67 11.80
C ALA A 70 -12.01 -6.92 11.36
N ARG A 71 -12.69 -6.88 10.21
CA ARG A 71 -13.41 -8.04 9.66
C ARG A 71 -12.47 -9.20 9.35
N TYR A 72 -11.34 -8.92 8.68
CA TYR A 72 -10.35 -9.94 8.36
C TYR A 72 -9.80 -10.61 9.64
N LEU A 73 -9.52 -9.84 10.68
CA LEU A 73 -9.06 -10.36 11.96
C LEU A 73 -10.13 -11.16 12.70
N LEU A 74 -11.40 -10.79 12.58
CA LEU A 74 -12.50 -11.58 13.16
C LEU A 74 -12.72 -12.89 12.42
N GLU A 75 -12.54 -12.91 11.10
CA GLU A 75 -12.77 -14.08 10.26
C GLU A 75 -11.60 -15.06 10.26
N HIS A 76 -10.37 -14.54 10.29
CA HIS A 76 -9.14 -15.33 10.09
C HIS A 76 -8.12 -15.19 11.22
N GLY A 77 -8.30 -14.22 12.12
CA GLY A 77 -7.49 -14.15 13.32
C GLY A 77 -7.86 -15.32 14.21
N SER A 78 -7.00 -16.34 14.24
CA SER A 78 -6.97 -17.23 15.39
C SER A 78 -6.79 -16.33 16.61
N LEU A 79 -7.82 -16.24 17.45
CA LEU A 79 -7.71 -15.64 18.78
C LEU A 79 -6.59 -16.41 19.46
N ALA A 80 -5.38 -15.86 19.43
CA ALA A 80 -4.27 -16.40 20.17
C ALA A 80 -4.63 -16.21 21.65
N SER A 81 -5.17 -17.29 22.23
CA SER A 81 -5.31 -17.50 23.67
C SER A 81 -3.93 -17.69 24.29
#